data_AF-A0A383EDD3-F1
#
_entry.id   AF-A0A383EDD3-F1
#
_cell.length_a   1.000
_cell.length_b   1.000
_cell.length_c   1.000
_cell.angle_alpha   90.00
_cell.angle_beta   90.00
_cell.angle_gamma   90.00
#
_symmetry.space_group_name_H-M   'P 1'
#
loop_
_entity.id
_entity.type
_entity.pdbx_description
1 polymer ?
#
loop_
_entity_poly.entity_id
_entity_poly.type
_entity_poly.pdbx_seq_one_letter_code
_entity_poly.pdbx_strand_id
1 'polypeptide(L)'
;GYAPPYQAAESAAALLVFKDAFERANSTDKEKVRDALAKTDMETFYGNVKFGDGGQNTAKPMVLFQVRCEGDTCANKLVAPTKWASHKLVHPIPSWSSR
;
A
#
# COMPACT_ATOMS: atom_id res chain seq x y z
N GLY A 1 -10.65 -12.52 -17.74
CA GLY A 1 -10.06 -12.37 -16.39
C GLY A 1 -10.49 -11.03 -15.80
N TYR A 2 -10.32 -10.82 -14.49
CA TYR A 2 -10.66 -9.56 -13.81
C TYR A 2 -9.38 -8.88 -13.29
N ALA A 3 -9.42 -7.56 -13.12
CA ALA A 3 -8.29 -6.81 -12.57
C ALA A 3 -8.08 -7.18 -11.09
N PRO A 4 -6.88 -7.60 -10.67
CA PRO A 4 -6.64 -8.03 -9.30
C PRO A 4 -6.91 -6.88 -8.32
N PRO A 5 -7.52 -7.17 -7.16
CA PRO A 5 -7.81 -6.14 -6.17
C PRO A 5 -6.52 -5.78 -5.42
N TYR A 6 -6.54 -4.65 -4.72
CA TYR A 6 -5.39 -4.17 -3.93
C TYR A 6 -4.89 -5.20 -2.89
N GLN A 7 -5.77 -6.05 -2.36
CA GLN A 7 -5.44 -7.13 -1.44
C GLN A 7 -4.59 -8.22 -2.11
N ALA A 8 -4.77 -8.47 -3.41
CA ALA A 8 -3.91 -9.42 -4.12
C ALA A 8 -2.47 -8.88 -4.26
N ALA A 9 -2.33 -7.57 -4.47
CA ALA A 9 -1.04 -6.90 -4.46
C ALA A 9 -0.38 -6.97 -3.07
N GLU A 10 -1.15 -6.79 -2.00
CA GLU A 10 -0.67 -6.92 -0.61
C GLU A 10 -0.13 -8.32 -0.31
N SER A 11 -0.92 -9.36 -0.61
CA SER A 11 -0.53 -10.75 -0.36
C SER A 11 0.72 -11.15 -1.14
N ALA A 12 0.85 -10.71 -2.39
CA ALA A 12 2.04 -10.96 -3.17
C ALA A 12 3.27 -10.22 -2.63
N ALA A 13 3.12 -8.97 -2.16
CA ALA A 13 4.20 -8.24 -1.49
C ALA A 13 4.64 -8.93 -0.18
N ALA A 14 3.71 -9.50 0.58
CA ALA A 14 4.05 -10.27 1.78
C ALA A 14 4.95 -11.48 1.46
N LEU A 15 4.69 -12.19 0.36
CA LEU A 15 5.55 -13.29 -0.07
C LEU A 15 6.94 -12.84 -0.49
N LEU A 16 7.08 -11.66 -1.10
CA LEU A 16 8.39 -11.07 -1.41
C LEU A 16 9.18 -10.75 -0.14
N VAL A 17 8.51 -10.22 0.89
CA VAL A 17 9.12 -9.95 2.20
C VAL A 17 9.59 -11.25 2.86
N PHE A 18 8.77 -12.30 2.82
CA PHE A 18 9.17 -13.61 3.35
C PHE A 18 10.37 -14.18 2.60
N LYS A 19 10.35 -14.14 1.26
CA LYS A 19 11.45 -14.61 0.43
C LYS A 19 12.76 -13.91 0.83
N ASP A 20 12.76 -12.58 0.87
CA ASP A 20 13.94 -11.79 1.27
C ASP A 20 14.42 -12.15 2.69
N ALA A 21 13.49 -12.31 3.64
CA ALA A 21 13.85 -12.69 5.00
C ALA A 21 14.47 -14.08 5.08
N PHE A 22 13.96 -15.06 4.33
CA PHE A 22 14.57 -16.39 4.25
C PHE A 22 15.97 -16.35 3.64
N GLU A 23 16.16 -15.57 2.56
CA GLU A 23 17.46 -15.40 1.91
C GLU A 23 18.47 -14.74 2.86
N ARG A 24 18.08 -13.69 3.59
CA ARG A 24 18.94 -13.02 4.59
C ARG A 24 19.21 -13.87 5.82
N ALA A 25 18.24 -14.65 6.29
CA ALA A 25 18.42 -15.55 7.43
C ALA A 25 19.29 -16.76 7.09
N ASN A 26 19.35 -17.13 5.79
CA ASN A 26 19.99 -18.36 5.29
C ASN A 26 19.60 -19.60 6.11
N SER A 27 18.31 -19.66 6.48
CA SER A 27 17.78 -20.65 7.39
C SER A 27 16.26 -20.63 7.35
N THR A 28 15.65 -21.77 7.67
CA THR A 28 14.21 -21.89 7.95
C THR A 28 13.92 -21.91 9.45
N ASP A 29 14.92 -21.68 10.30
CA ASP A 29 14.73 -21.54 11.73
C ASP A 29 13.84 -20.33 12.06
N LYS A 30 12.83 -20.57 12.90
CA LYS A 30 11.80 -19.59 13.22
C LYS A 30 12.36 -18.30 13.82
N GLU A 31 13.32 -18.41 14.75
CA GLU A 31 13.89 -17.25 15.44
C GLU A 31 14.75 -16.44 14.48
N LYS A 32 15.59 -17.11 13.67
CA LYS A 32 16.42 -16.43 12.66
C LYS A 32 15.57 -15.71 11.60
N VAL A 33 14.50 -16.34 11.13
CA VAL A 33 13.60 -15.73 10.14
C VAL A 33 12.83 -14.56 10.75
N ARG A 34 12.36 -14.68 12.00
CA ARG A 34 11.73 -13.56 12.71
C ARG A 34 12.67 -12.37 12.83
N ASP A 35 13.93 -12.61 13.21
CA ASP A 35 14.92 -11.54 13.36
C ASP A 35 15.27 -10.90 12.01
N ALA A 36 15.27 -11.67 10.92
CA ALA A 36 15.42 -11.13 9.57
C ALA A 36 14.21 -10.30 9.15
N LEU A 37 12.98 -10.78 9.39
CA LEU A 37 11.74 -10.05 9.14
C LEU A 37 11.70 -8.72 9.89
N ALA A 38 12.08 -8.70 11.17
CA ALA A 38 12.12 -7.47 11.97
C ALA A 38 13.08 -6.40 11.40
N LYS A 39 14.12 -6.83 10.68
CA LYS A 39 15.10 -5.97 10.02
C LYS A 39 14.72 -5.59 8.58
N THR A 40 13.55 -5.99 8.09
CA THR A 40 13.11 -5.67 6.74
C THR A 40 12.95 -4.17 6.57
N ASP A 41 13.60 -3.64 5.54
CA ASP A 41 13.46 -2.28 5.03
C ASP A 41 13.62 -2.36 3.50
N MET A 42 12.51 -2.48 2.78
CA MET A 42 12.52 -2.73 1.34
C MET A 42 11.36 -2.05 0.60
N GLU A 43 11.56 -1.82 -0.69
CA GLU A 43 10.52 -1.35 -1.60
C GLU A 43 9.90 -2.53 -2.36
N THR A 44 8.57 -2.54 -2.45
CA THR A 44 7.82 -3.50 -3.26
C THR A 44 6.92 -2.74 -4.22
N PHE A 45 6.37 -3.43 -5.22
CA PHE A 45 5.39 -2.84 -6.13
C PHE A 45 4.10 -2.37 -5.41
N TYR A 46 3.82 -2.89 -4.21
CA TYR A 46 2.70 -2.47 -3.37
C TYR A 46 3.04 -1.23 -2.52
N GLY A 47 4.33 -0.92 -2.34
CA GLY A 47 4.84 0.16 -1.51
C GLY A 47 5.96 -0.29 -0.58
N ASN A 48 6.43 0.64 0.25
CA ASN A 48 7.56 0.41 1.16
C ASN A 48 7.13 -0.44 2.37
N VAL A 49 8.03 -1.33 2.80
CA VAL A 49 7.86 -2.20 3.96
C VAL A 49 9.00 -1.99 4.93
N LYS A 50 8.67 -1.48 6.12
CA LYS A 50 9.59 -1.34 7.24
C LYS A 50 8.89 -1.61 8.55
N PHE A 51 9.34 -2.61 9.30
CA PHE A 51 8.72 -2.93 10.59
C PHE A 51 9.29 -2.06 11.71
N GLY A 52 8.41 -1.48 12.53
CA GLY A 52 8.77 -0.82 13.78
C GLY A 52 8.81 -1.81 14.94
N ASP A 53 9.14 -1.31 16.14
CA ASP A 53 9.28 -2.13 17.35
C ASP A 53 8.00 -2.88 17.75
N GLY A 54 6.83 -2.36 17.35
CA GLY A 54 5.53 -3.01 17.55
C GLY A 54 5.15 -4.02 16.46
N GLY A 55 6.03 -4.28 15.49
CA GLY A 55 5.78 -5.19 14.36
C GLY A 55 4.88 -4.62 13.26
N GLN A 56 4.51 -3.33 13.33
CA GLN A 56 3.72 -2.66 12.30
C GLN A 56 4.59 -2.16 11.15
N ASN A 57 4.05 -2.16 9.93
CA ASN A 57 4.71 -1.50 8.81
C ASN A 57 4.58 0.03 8.94
N THR A 58 5.69 0.69 9.26
CA THR A 58 5.80 2.14 9.49
C THR A 58 6.05 2.95 8.21
N ALA A 59 6.48 2.29 7.13
CA ALA A 59 6.85 2.95 5.88
C ALA A 59 5.71 3.00 4.85
N LYS A 60 4.60 2.29 5.08
CA LYS A 60 3.49 2.22 4.13
C LYS A 60 2.87 3.61 3.91
N PRO A 61 2.96 4.20 2.71
CA PRO A 61 2.33 5.49 2.46
C PRO A 61 0.81 5.32 2.43
N MET A 62 0.10 6.14 3.21
CA MET A 62 -1.35 6.20 3.17
C MET A 62 -1.80 6.95 1.91
N VAL A 63 -2.63 6.29 1.10
CA VAL A 63 -3.28 6.90 -0.06
C VAL A 63 -4.72 7.30 0.31
N LEU A 64 -5.15 8.46 -0.18
CA LEU A 64 -6.53 8.92 -0.01
C LEU A 64 -7.24 8.86 -1.36
N PHE A 65 -8.37 8.16 -1.38
CA PHE A 65 -9.29 8.17 -2.51
C PHE A 65 -10.48 9.07 -2.21
N GLN A 66 -10.94 9.79 -3.23
CA GLN A 66 -12.20 10.52 -3.22
C GLN A 66 -13.02 10.07 -4.44
N VAL A 67 -14.32 9.82 -4.25
CA VAL A 67 -15.23 9.60 -5.37
C VAL A 67 -15.35 10.91 -6.16
N ARG A 68 -14.98 10.88 -7.43
CA ARG A 68 -15.06 12.03 -8.34
C ARG A 68 -15.82 11.66 -9.58
N CYS A 69 -16.68 12.56 -10.02
CA CYS A 69 -17.46 12.44 -11.24
C CYS A 69 -16.86 13.32 -12.33
N GLU A 70 -16.72 12.76 -13.53
CA GLU A 70 -16.32 13.44 -14.76
C GLU A 70 -17.43 13.16 -15.78
N GLY A 71 -18.31 14.14 -16.01
CA GLY A 71 -19.60 13.88 -16.66
C GLY A 71 -20.44 12.91 -15.83
N ASP A 72 -21.08 11.94 -16.49
CA ASP A 72 -21.95 10.95 -15.85
C ASP A 72 -21.19 9.78 -15.18
N THR A 73 -19.85 9.78 -15.23
CA THR A 73 -19.04 8.67 -14.70
C THR A 73 -18.35 9.06 -13.40
N CYS A 74 -18.69 8.37 -12.32
CA CYS A 74 -18.04 8.54 -11.02
C CYS A 74 -17.11 7.37 -10.69
N ALA A 75 -15.90 7.67 -10.22
CA ALA A 75 -14.92 6.67 -9.81
C ALA A 75 -14.11 7.11 -8.59
N ASN A 76 -13.50 6.15 -7.89
CA ASN A 76 -12.51 6.44 -6.85
C ASN A 76 -11.24 6.98 -7.50
N LYS A 77 -10.91 8.25 -7.25
CA LYS A 77 -9.69 8.87 -7.75
C LYS A 77 -8.72 9.13 -6.61
N LEU A 78 -7.43 8.93 -6.88
CA LEU A 78 -6.35 9.17 -5.93
C LEU A 78 -6.12 10.68 -5.77
N VAL A 79 -6.32 11.20 -4.57
CA VAL A 79 -6.21 12.65 -4.26
C VAL A 79 -5.07 13.01 -3.32
N ALA A 80 -4.50 12.03 -2.63
CA ALA A 80 -3.27 12.20 -1.84
C ALA A 80 -2.49 10.88 -1.79
N PRO A 81 -1.14 10.91 -1.67
CA PRO A 81 -0.28 12.09 -1.53
C PRO A 81 -0.18 12.91 -2.83
N THR A 82 0.00 14.23 -2.73
CA THR A 82 -0.05 15.15 -3.88
C THR A 82 0.95 14.80 -4.99
N LYS A 83 2.12 14.25 -4.62
CA LYS A 83 3.15 13.81 -5.57
C LYS A 83 2.63 12.77 -6.58
N TRP A 84 1.67 11.94 -6.17
CA TRP A 84 1.11 10.84 -6.98
C TRP A 84 -0.40 11.00 -7.24
N ALA A 85 -1.00 12.13 -6.84
CA ALA A 85 -2.43 12.35 -6.97
C ALA A 85 -2.83 12.46 -8.45
N SER A 86 -3.84 11.69 -8.85
CA SER A 86 -4.43 11.85 -10.18
C SER A 86 -5.43 12.99 -10.23
N HIS A 87 -6.00 13.38 -9.09
CA HIS A 87 -7.02 14.44 -8.97
C HIS A 87 -6.72 15.34 -7.78
N LYS A 88 -7.14 16.61 -7.85
CA LYS A 88 -7.08 17.52 -6.69
C LYS A 88 -8.15 17.14 -5.68
N LEU A 89 -7.83 17.06 -4.39
CA LEU A 89 -8.83 16.93 -3.32
C LEU A 89 -9.84 18.09 -3.41
N VAL A 90 -11.14 17.79 -3.32
CA VAL A 90 -12.20 18.81 -3.22
C VAL A 90 -12.77 18.82 -1.82
N HIS A 91 -12.68 19.97 -1.15
CA HIS A 91 -13.24 20.21 0.17
C HIS A 91 -13.61 21.71 0.33
N PRO A 92 -14.79 22.06 0.86
CA PRO A 92 -15.90 21.17 1.21
C PRO A 92 -16.49 20.49 -0.03
N ILE A 93 -17.11 19.32 0.16
CA ILE A 93 -17.68 18.60 -0.98
C ILE A 93 -18.95 19.36 -1.43
N PRO A 94 -19.09 19.75 -2.71
CA PRO A 94 -20.26 20.46 -3.22
C PRO A 94 -21.55 19.66 -2.97
N SER A 95 -22.71 20.34 -2.98
CA SER A 95 -24.01 19.66 -2.98
C SER A 95 -24.14 18.78 -4.22
N TRP A 96 -24.89 17.68 -4.12
CA TRP A 96 -25.12 16.76 -5.24
C TRP A 96 -25.66 17.46 -6.51
N SER A 97 -26.44 18.52 -6.34
CA SER A 97 -26.97 19.35 -7.43
C SER A 97 -25.92 20.18 -8.19
N SER A 98 -24.70 20.28 -7.67
CA SER A 98 -23.62 21.12 -8.21
C SER A 98 -22.34 20.33 -8.46
N ARG A 99 -22.43 18.99 -8.47
CA ARG A 99 -21.33 18.06 -8.77
C ARG A 99 -21.34 17.64 -10.22
#